data_AF-A0A975FJS1-F1
#
_entry.id   AF-A0A975FJS1-F1
#
_cell.length_a   1.000
_cell.length_b   1.000
_cell.length_c   1.000
_cell.angle_alpha   90.00
_cell.angle_beta   90.00
_cell.angle_gamma   90.00
#
_symmetry.space_group_name_H-M   'P 1'
#
loop_
_entity.id
_entity.type
_entity.pdbx_description
1 polymer ?
#
loop_
_entity_poly.entity_id
_entity_poly.type
_entity_poly.pdbx_seq_one_letter_code
_entity_poly.pdbx_strand_id
1 'polypeptide(L)'
;MKNNNSINVFDVANYIITNNPTENTPITHMKLHKLIYYAQVYHLIFKDSPLILNKLQAWMHGPVFSELFPLFKKYEYHPITKITRKGNHSKIQGIYKESLDIIIRNLGKYNGQQLSDKTHSEEP
;
A
#
# COMPACT_ATOMS: atom_id res chain seq x y z
N MET A 1 5.98 27.43 6.67
CA MET A 1 6.70 26.78 5.55
C MET A 1 5.99 25.48 5.23
N LYS A 2 5.35 25.34 4.06
CA LYS A 2 4.72 24.06 3.68
C LYS A 2 5.84 23.11 3.24
N ASN A 3 6.07 22.04 3.99
CA ASN A 3 7.04 21.02 3.61
C ASN A 3 6.66 20.42 2.24
N ASN A 4 7.52 20.62 1.23
CA ASN A 4 7.39 20.04 -0.11
C ASN A 4 7.74 18.53 -0.17
N ASN A 5 7.56 17.81 0.95
CA ASN A 5 7.93 16.41 1.12
C ASN A 5 6.70 15.46 1.11
N SER A 6 5.64 15.83 0.39
CA SER A 6 4.48 14.96 0.25
C SER A 6 4.81 13.78 -0.68
N ILE A 7 4.54 12.58 -0.19
CA ILE A 7 4.58 11.34 -0.96
C ILE A 7 3.20 11.06 -1.56
N ASN A 8 3.15 10.24 -2.61
CA ASN A 8 1.89 9.82 -3.23
C ASN A 8 1.76 8.29 -3.27
N VAL A 9 0.58 7.82 -3.68
CA VAL A 9 0.26 6.39 -3.78
C VAL A 9 1.23 5.60 -4.66
N PHE A 10 1.80 6.22 -5.70
CA PHE A 10 2.77 5.56 -6.59
C PHE A 10 4.13 5.40 -5.93
N ASP A 11 4.58 6.39 -5.15
CA ASP A 11 5.81 6.30 -4.35
C ASP A 11 5.72 5.15 -3.34
N VAL A 12 4.58 5.09 -2.63
CA VAL A 12 4.29 4.02 -1.66
C VAL A 12 4.20 2.65 -2.34
N ALA A 13 3.49 2.56 -3.47
CA ALA A 13 3.36 1.31 -4.20
C ALA A 13 4.71 0.76 -4.64
N ASN A 14 5.57 1.62 -5.21
CA ASN A 14 6.91 1.23 -5.61
C ASN A 14 7.74 0.76 -4.41
N TYR A 15 7.62 1.45 -3.26
CA TYR A 15 8.33 1.03 -2.05
C TYR A 15 7.88 -0.36 -1.56
N ILE A 16 6.57 -0.63 -1.53
CA ILE A 16 6.05 -1.94 -1.11
C ILE A 16 6.49 -3.04 -2.09
N ILE A 17 6.39 -2.81 -3.40
CA ILE A 17 6.81 -3.79 -4.41
C ILE A 17 8.30 -4.13 -4.28
N THR A 18 9.14 -3.12 -4.01
CA THR A 18 10.59 -3.30 -3.89
C THR A 18 11.02 -3.96 -2.58
N ASN A 19 10.33 -3.69 -1.46
CA ASN A 19 10.82 -4.06 -0.12
C ASN A 19 10.03 -5.18 0.56
N ASN A 20 8.93 -5.66 -0.02
CA ASN A 20 8.15 -6.74 0.59
C ASN A 20 8.73 -8.12 0.24
N PRO A 21 9.02 -9.00 1.21
CA PRO A 21 9.45 -10.37 0.93
C PRO A 21 8.45 -11.13 0.05
N THR A 22 8.92 -11.70 -1.05
CA THR A 22 8.08 -12.34 -2.08
C THR A 22 8.09 -13.87 -2.07
N GLU A 23 8.97 -14.50 -1.28
CA GLU A 23 9.30 -15.93 -1.41
C GLU A 23 8.09 -16.86 -1.34
N ASN A 24 7.09 -16.57 -0.48
CA ASN A 24 5.91 -17.41 -0.31
C ASN A 24 4.57 -16.68 -0.53
N THR A 25 4.57 -15.34 -0.59
CA THR A 25 3.37 -14.56 -0.89
C THR A 25 3.71 -13.40 -1.81
N PRO A 26 3.74 -13.63 -3.13
CA PRO A 26 4.04 -12.58 -4.10
C PRO A 26 3.07 -11.39 -3.99
N ILE A 27 3.53 -10.21 -4.38
CA ILE A 27 2.71 -8.99 -4.40
C ILE A 27 1.75 -9.04 -5.58
N THR A 28 0.50 -9.40 -5.34
CA THR A 28 -0.59 -9.25 -6.33
C THR A 28 -1.18 -7.85 -6.29
N HIS A 29 -1.98 -7.53 -7.30
CA HIS A 29 -2.74 -6.27 -7.35
C HIS A 29 -3.56 -6.02 -6.06
N MET A 30 -4.31 -7.04 -5.62
CA MET A 30 -5.12 -6.96 -4.41
C MET A 30 -4.26 -6.77 -3.15
N LYS A 31 -3.19 -7.55 -2.99
CA LYS A 31 -2.28 -7.45 -1.84
C LYS A 31 -1.67 -6.05 -1.73
N LEU A 32 -1.25 -5.48 -2.85
CA LEU A 32 -0.68 -4.13 -2.90
C LEU A 32 -1.68 -3.10 -2.35
N HIS A 33 -2.92 -3.10 -2.84
CA HIS A 33 -3.95 -2.18 -2.35
C HIS A 33 -4.24 -2.32 -0.85
N LYS A 34 -4.32 -3.55 -0.35
CA LYS A 34 -4.54 -3.81 1.08
C LYS A 34 -3.38 -3.31 1.95
N LEU A 35 -2.13 -3.54 1.54
CA LEU A 35 -0.97 -3.05 2.29
C LEU A 35 -0.90 -1.52 2.33
N ILE A 36 -1.22 -0.84 1.21
CA ILE A 36 -1.27 0.63 1.17
C ILE A 36 -2.38 1.15 2.10
N TYR A 37 -3.55 0.49 2.10
CA TYR A 37 -4.64 0.85 3.00
C TYR A 37 -4.25 0.70 4.47
N TYR A 38 -3.68 -0.44 4.86
CA TYR A 38 -3.19 -0.64 6.22
C TYR A 38 -2.12 0.38 6.62
N ALA A 39 -1.23 0.77 5.69
CA ALA A 39 -0.25 1.82 5.93
C ALA A 39 -0.89 3.20 6.12
N GLN A 40 -1.93 3.52 5.35
CA GLN A 40 -2.71 4.75 5.55
C GLN A 40 -3.34 4.78 6.94
N VAL A 41 -4.01 3.70 7.35
CA VAL A 41 -4.67 3.59 8.66
C VAL A 41 -3.66 3.65 9.80
N TYR A 42 -2.56 2.91 9.70
CA TYR A 42 -1.49 2.93 10.71
C TYR A 42 -0.88 4.33 10.86
N HIS A 43 -0.54 4.99 9.76
CA HIS A 43 0.02 6.35 9.83
C HIS A 43 -0.98 7.33 10.46
N LEU A 44 -2.26 7.22 10.08
CA LEU A 44 -3.32 8.07 10.61
C LEU A 44 -3.46 7.92 12.13
N ILE A 45 -3.43 6.69 12.64
CA ILE A 45 -3.61 6.40 14.08
C ILE A 45 -2.38 6.80 14.89
N PHE A 46 -1.17 6.47 14.41
CA PHE A 46 0.05 6.60 15.22
C PHE A 46 0.83 7.89 14.99
N LYS A 47 0.59 8.58 13.88
CA LYS A 47 1.29 9.81 13.48
C LYS A 47 0.35 11.00 13.32
N ASP A 48 -0.91 10.86 13.74
CA ASP A 48 -1.97 11.88 13.72
C ASP A 48 -2.12 12.61 12.37
N SER A 49 -1.81 11.92 11.26
CA SER A 49 -1.86 12.49 9.92
C SER A 49 -2.01 11.42 8.84
N PRO A 50 -2.63 11.72 7.70
CA PRO A 50 -2.74 10.78 6.59
C PRO A 50 -1.37 10.50 5.95
N LEU A 51 -1.06 9.23 5.65
CA LEU A 51 0.18 8.85 4.95
C LEU A 51 0.26 9.48 3.57
N ILE A 52 -0.85 9.41 2.83
CA ILE A 52 -1.02 9.99 1.49
C ILE A 52 -2.39 10.68 1.41
N LEU A 53 -2.46 11.69 0.54
CA LEU A 53 -3.69 12.46 0.28
C LEU A 53 -4.45 11.97 -0.97
N ASN A 54 -3.95 10.93 -1.66
CA ASN A 54 -4.63 10.35 -2.80
C ASN A 54 -6.01 9.81 -2.40
N LYS A 55 -6.99 9.98 -3.28
CA LYS A 55 -8.39 9.61 -3.00
C LYS A 55 -8.54 8.10 -2.87
N LEU A 56 -9.05 7.68 -1.72
CA LEU A 56 -9.49 6.31 -1.46
C LEU A 56 -10.97 6.17 -1.81
N GLN A 57 -11.35 5.07 -2.46
CA GLN A 57 -12.73 4.76 -2.83
C GLN A 57 -13.17 3.43 -2.24
N ALA A 58 -14.39 3.37 -1.73
CA ALA A 58 -14.99 2.12 -1.26
C ALA A 58 -15.49 1.29 -2.45
N TRP A 59 -14.85 0.15 -2.72
CA TRP A 59 -15.22 -0.78 -3.79
C TRP A 59 -15.68 -2.11 -3.18
N MET A 60 -16.24 -3.00 -4.02
CA MET A 60 -16.79 -4.30 -3.59
C MET A 60 -15.81 -5.17 -2.78
N HIS A 61 -14.50 -5.11 -3.07
CA HIS A 61 -13.47 -5.88 -2.36
C HIS A 61 -12.65 -5.05 -1.37
N GLY A 62 -13.23 -3.93 -0.94
CA GLY A 62 -12.66 -3.01 0.02
C GLY A 62 -12.05 -1.75 -0.61
N PRO A 63 -11.30 -0.97 0.18
CA PRO A 63 -10.82 0.34 -0.21
C PRO A 63 -9.75 0.27 -1.32
N VAL A 64 -9.93 1.07 -2.37
CA VAL A 64 -9.06 1.12 -3.56
C VAL A 64 -8.65 2.56 -3.86
N PHE A 65 -7.37 2.77 -4.15
CA PHE A 65 -6.87 4.02 -4.73
C PHE A 65 -7.09 3.98 -6.25
N SER A 66 -8.13 4.67 -6.73
CA SER A 66 -8.57 4.58 -8.13
C SER A 66 -7.50 4.94 -9.14
N GLU A 67 -6.58 5.84 -8.79
CA GLU A 67 -5.47 6.26 -9.64
C GLU A 67 -4.38 5.19 -9.80
N LEU A 68 -4.25 4.31 -8.79
CA LEU A 68 -3.30 3.20 -8.78
C LEU A 68 -3.87 1.96 -9.49
N PHE A 69 -5.19 1.75 -9.38
CA PHE A 69 -5.89 0.58 -9.89
C PHE A 69 -5.54 0.22 -11.35
N PRO A 70 -5.68 1.13 -12.35
CA PRO A 70 -5.46 0.78 -13.75
C PRO A 70 -4.02 0.38 -14.09
N LEU A 71 -3.03 0.80 -13.28
CA LEU A 71 -1.62 0.48 -13.54
C LEU A 71 -1.31 -1.00 -13.28
N PHE A 72 -1.97 -1.57 -12.28
CA PHE A 72 -1.68 -2.92 -11.81
C PHE A 72 -2.82 -3.91 -12.07
N LYS A 73 -4.00 -3.45 -12.51
CA LYS A 73 -5.14 -4.31 -12.92
C LYS A 73 -4.71 -5.39 -13.92
N LYS A 74 -3.83 -5.07 -14.86
CA LYS A 74 -3.33 -6.00 -15.89
C LYS A 74 -2.62 -7.24 -15.34
N TYR A 75 -2.16 -7.20 -14.09
CA TYR A 75 -1.56 -8.37 -13.44
C TYR A 75 -2.64 -9.34 -12.93
N GLU A 76 -3.89 -8.89 -12.78
CA GLU A 76 -5.00 -9.69 -12.24
C GLU A 76 -4.60 -10.37 -10.92
N TYR A 77 -4.55 -11.70 -10.91
CA TYR A 77 -4.15 -12.54 -9.77
C TYR A 77 -2.66 -12.90 -9.78
N HIS A 78 -1.92 -12.51 -10.83
CA HIS A 78 -0.50 -12.78 -10.97
C HIS A 78 0.36 -11.80 -10.17
N PRO A 79 1.61 -12.19 -9.85
CA PRO A 79 2.57 -11.30 -9.20
C PRO A 79 2.87 -10.04 -10.02
N ILE A 80 2.92 -8.89 -9.35
CA ILE A 80 3.46 -7.65 -9.89
C ILE A 80 4.97 -7.80 -9.99
N THR A 81 5.49 -7.73 -11.23
CA THR A 81 6.92 -7.91 -11.52
C THR A 81 7.66 -6.60 -11.79
N LYS A 82 6.95 -5.48 -11.89
CA LYS A 82 7.53 -4.17 -12.24
C LYS A 82 6.89 -3.03 -11.46
N ILE A 83 7.72 -2.10 -11.02
CA ILE A 83 7.31 -0.82 -10.45
C ILE A 83 6.79 0.15 -11.53
N THR A 84 6.05 1.20 -11.13
CA THR A 84 5.57 2.24 -12.05
C THR A 84 6.55 3.40 -12.17
N ARG A 85 6.66 4.01 -13.36
CA ARG A 85 7.43 5.25 -13.57
C ARG A 85 6.80 6.49 -12.91
N LYS A 86 5.54 6.39 -12.45
CA LYS A 86 4.82 7.48 -11.78
C LYS A 86 5.24 7.69 -10.32
N GLY A 87 6.04 6.78 -9.76
CA GLY A 87 6.48 6.82 -8.37
C GLY A 87 8.00 6.79 -8.22
N ASN A 88 8.48 7.32 -7.10
CA ASN A 88 9.88 7.32 -6.69
C ASN A 88 9.97 6.83 -5.24
N HIS A 89 10.33 5.56 -5.07
CA HIS A 89 10.44 4.92 -3.76
C HIS A 89 11.54 5.55 -2.87
N SER A 90 12.52 6.25 -3.45
CA SER A 90 13.56 6.97 -2.68
C SER A 90 13.02 8.16 -1.89
N LYS A 91 11.80 8.63 -2.18
CA LYS A 91 11.09 9.63 -1.38
C LYS A 91 10.56 9.08 -0.05
N ILE A 92 10.44 7.75 0.08
CA ILE A 92 10.00 7.12 1.31
C ILE A 92 11.13 7.13 2.33
N GLN A 93 11.09 8.11 3.23
CA GLN A 93 12.09 8.33 4.27
C GLN A 93 11.42 8.68 5.60
N GLY A 94 12.19 8.63 6.69
CA GLY A 94 11.74 9.00 8.03
C GLY A 94 10.42 8.33 8.44
N ILE A 95 9.49 9.14 8.92
CA ILE A 95 8.18 8.71 9.44
C ILE A 95 7.36 7.86 8.45
N TYR A 96 7.46 8.14 7.15
CA TYR A 96 6.76 7.37 6.11
C TYR A 96 7.37 5.97 5.98
N LYS A 97 8.71 5.90 6.01
CA LYS A 97 9.45 4.64 5.94
C LYS A 97 9.14 3.77 7.14
N GLU A 98 9.16 4.34 8.35
CA GLU A 98 8.81 3.62 9.58
C GLU A 98 7.43 2.96 9.49
N SER A 99 6.44 3.72 9.02
CA SER A 99 5.06 3.24 8.91
C SER A 99 4.95 2.11 7.90
N LEU A 100 5.60 2.24 6.75
CA LEU A 100 5.58 1.21 5.71
C LEU A 100 6.35 -0.04 6.12
N ASP A 101 7.49 0.10 6.78
CA ASP A 101 8.29 -1.04 7.26
C ASP A 101 7.52 -1.85 8.31
N ILE A 102 6.79 -1.18 9.20
CA ILE A 102 5.95 -1.84 10.20
C ILE A 102 4.83 -2.63 9.52
N ILE A 103 4.16 -2.06 8.53
CA ILE A 103 3.12 -2.77 7.79
C ILE A 103 3.69 -3.94 6.98
N ILE A 104 4.80 -3.75 6.27
CA ILE A 104 5.44 -4.82 5.51
C ILE A 104 5.87 -5.96 6.44
N ARG A 105 6.48 -5.64 7.59
CA ARG A 105 6.93 -6.65 8.56
C ARG A 105 5.78 -7.47 9.14
N ASN A 106 4.67 -6.82 9.49
CA ASN A 106 3.55 -7.49 10.18
C ASN A 106 2.57 -8.17 9.21
N LEU A 107 2.31 -7.53 8.07
CA LEU A 107 1.26 -7.91 7.13
C LEU A 107 1.78 -8.39 5.78
N GLY A 108 3.04 -8.13 5.44
CA GLY A 108 3.65 -8.49 4.16
C GLY A 108 3.72 -9.99 3.92
N LYS A 109 3.64 -10.84 4.95
CA LYS A 109 3.59 -12.30 4.82
C LYS A 109 2.24 -12.88 4.38
N TYR A 110 1.17 -12.08 4.40
CA TYR A 110 -0.17 -12.54 4.02
C TYR A 110 -0.41 -12.31 2.53
N ASN A 111 -1.24 -13.15 1.92
CA ASN A 111 -1.75 -12.92 0.58
C ASN A 111 -2.93 -11.92 0.59
N GLY A 112 -3.36 -11.47 -0.58
CA GLY A 112 -4.43 -10.47 -0.68
C GLY A 112 -5.77 -10.93 -0.11
N GLN A 113 -6.10 -12.23 -0.20
CA GLN A 113 -7.35 -12.77 0.35
C GLN A 113 -7.32 -12.74 1.87
N GLN A 114 -6.24 -13.24 2.49
CA GLN A 114 -6.05 -13.20 3.94
C GLN A 114 -6.10 -11.77 4.50
N LEU A 115 -5.55 -10.79 3.77
CA LEU A 115 -5.66 -9.38 4.15
C LEU A 115 -7.08 -8.85 3.96
N SER A 116 -7.80 -9.31 2.94
CA SER A 116 -9.20 -8.96 2.74
C SER A 116 -10.09 -9.49 3.85
N ASP A 117 -9.91 -10.75 4.23
CA ASP A 117 -10.66 -11.40 5.31
C ASP A 117 -10.42 -10.67 6.63
N LYS A 118 -9.17 -10.24 6.89
CA LYS A 118 -8.84 -9.38 8.04
C LYS A 118 -9.60 -8.06 8.03
N THR A 119 -9.60 -7.34 6.90
CA THR A 119 -10.35 -6.07 6.80
C THR A 119 -11.87 -6.21 6.94
N HIS A 120 -12.43 -7.39 6.67
CA HIS A 120 -13.85 -7.66 6.89
C HIS A 120 -14.14 -8.16 8.31
N SER A 121 -13.20 -8.85 8.96
CA SER A 121 -13.31 -9.28 10.35
C SER A 121 -13.06 -8.15 11.36
N GLU A 122 -12.36 -7.11 10.92
CA GLU A 122 -12.19 -5.84 11.62
C GLU A 122 -13.44 -4.98 11.35
N GLU A 123 -14.61 -5.46 11.81
CA GLU A 123 -15.82 -4.62 11.81
C GLU A 123 -15.59 -3.36 12.67
N PRO A 124 -16.20 -2.20 12.30
CA PRO A 124 -16.06 -0.93 13.01
C PRO A 124 -16.52 -0.98 14.48
#